data_AF-A0A955C1M5-F1
#
_entry.id   AF-A0A955C1M5-F1
#
_cell.length_a   1.000
_cell.length_b   1.000
_cell.length_c   1.000
_cell.angle_alpha   90.00
_cell.angle_beta   90.00
_cell.angle_gamma   90.00
#
_symmetry.space_group_name_H-M   'P 1'
#
loop_
_entity.id
_entity.type
_entity.pdbx_description
1 polymer ?
#
loop_
_entity_poly.entity_id
_entity_poly.type
_entity_poly.pdbx_seq_one_letter_code
_entity_poly.pdbx_strand_id
1 'polypeptide(L)' 'MSSDLFEQLAEIDVPPIPDHLDQPVHDQVNRWLLVVQLGEFVLRCLPLAAWTFCRAVFCFVLFTLTGIFPSETKRR' A
#
# COMPACT_ATOMS: atom_id res chain seq x y z
N MET A 1 -40.06 10.27 -1.05
CA MET A 1 -40.36 9.23 -2.06
C MET A 1 -39.22 8.24 -2.24
N SER A 2 -37.99 8.51 -1.78
CA SER A 2 -36.91 7.51 -1.69
C SER A 2 -37.03 6.58 -0.48
N SER A 3 -37.92 6.88 0.48
CA SER A 3 -38.18 6.08 1.68
C SER A 3 -38.91 4.76 1.39
N ASP A 4 -39.89 4.77 0.49
CA ASP A 4 -40.69 3.58 0.16
C ASP A 4 -39.86 2.44 -0.45
N LEU A 5 -38.80 2.75 -1.21
CA LEU A 5 -37.94 1.73 -1.81
C LEU A 5 -37.07 1.03 -0.76
N PHE A 6 -36.59 1.74 0.27
CA PHE A 6 -35.83 1.13 1.36
C PHE A 6 -36.73 0.31 2.29
N GLU A 7 -37.96 0.77 2.53
CA GLU A 7 -38.97 0.03 3.30
C GLU A 7 -39.33 -1.30 2.60
N GLN A 8 -39.48 -1.29 1.27
CA GLN A 8 -39.81 -2.47 0.47
C GLN A 8 -38.65 -3.48 0.33
N LEU A 9 -37.40 -3.01 0.41
CA LEU A 9 -36.22 -3.87 0.48
C LEU A 9 -36.00 -4.44 1.89
N ALA A 10 -36.45 -3.75 2.94
CA ALA A 10 -36.37 -4.25 4.32
C ALA A 10 -37.35 -5.41 4.58
N GLU A 11 -38.40 -5.53 3.77
CA GLU A 11 -39.38 -6.61 3.80
C GLU A 11 -38.91 -7.89 3.08
N ILE A 12 -37.78 -7.81 2.37
CA ILE A 12 -37.13 -8.97 1.76
C ILE A 12 -36.33 -9.67 2.85
N ASP A 13 -36.86 -10.79 3.33
CA ASP A 13 -36.19 -11.69 4.27
C ASP A 13 -34.87 -12.20 3.64
N VAL A 14 -33.76 -11.57 4.01
CA VAL A 14 -32.44 -11.92 3.47
C VAL A 14 -32.03 -13.21 4.16
N PRO A 15 -31.77 -14.30 3.40
CA PRO A 15 -31.35 -15.55 4.02
C PRO A 15 -30.03 -15.35 4.77
N PRO A 16 -29.85 -16.04 5.92
CA PRO A 16 -28.61 -15.94 6.67
C PRO A 16 -27.43 -16.36 5.79
N ILE A 17 -26.32 -15.62 5.92
CA ILE A 17 -25.09 -15.93 5.19
C ILE A 17 -24.67 -17.35 5.58
N PRO A 18 -24.35 -18.24 4.63
CA PRO A 18 -23.99 -19.60 4.96
C PRO A 18 -22.67 -19.65 5.74
N ASP A 19 -22.62 -20.39 6.84
CA ASP A 19 -21.44 -20.45 7.75
C ASP A 19 -20.14 -20.89 7.06
N HIS A 20 -20.23 -21.58 5.92
CA HIS A 20 -19.10 -22.06 5.14
C HIS A 20 -18.53 -21.04 4.15
N LEU A 21 -19.20 -19.90 3.96
CA LEU A 21 -18.86 -18.88 2.96
C LEU A 21 -17.98 -17.76 3.52
N ASP A 22 -18.06 -17.47 4.83
CA ASP A 22 -17.32 -16.36 5.43
C ASP A 22 -15.80 -16.54 5.31
N GLN A 23 -15.27 -17.65 5.82
CA GLN A 23 -13.82 -17.92 5.82
C GLN A 23 -13.16 -17.87 4.44
N PRO A 24 -13.64 -18.59 3.40
CA PRO A 24 -12.99 -18.58 2.10
C PRO A 24 -13.05 -17.22 1.41
N VAL A 25 -14.13 -16.45 1.62
CA VAL A 25 -14.25 -15.09 1.07
C VAL A 25 -13.25 -14.16 1.75
N HIS A 26 -13.13 -14.23 3.07
CA HIS A 26 -12.13 -13.45 3.82
C HIS A 26 -10.71 -13.78 3.39
N ASP A 27 -10.37 -15.06 3.23
CA ASP A 27 -9.05 -15.49 2.78
C ASP A 27 -8.73 -14.98 1.37
N GLN A 28 -9.71 -15.04 0.46
CA GLN A 28 -9.54 -14.53 -0.89
C GLN A 28 -9.33 -13.01 -0.90
N VAL A 29 -10.14 -12.27 -0.14
CA VAL A 29 -10.03 -10.81 -0.01
C VAL A 29 -8.69 -10.41 0.61
N ASN A 30 -8.27 -11.07 1.68
CA ASN A 30 -6.98 -10.81 2.33
C ASN A 30 -5.81 -11.05 1.37
N ARG A 31 -5.87 -12.13 0.58
CA ARG A 31 -4.83 -12.41 -0.41
C ARG A 31 -4.74 -11.31 -1.46
N TRP A 32 -5.88 -10.83 -1.96
CA TRP A 32 -5.90 -9.71 -2.91
C TRP A 32 -5.38 -8.41 -2.30
N LEU A 33 -5.77 -8.12 -1.06
CA LEU A 33 -5.34 -6.93 -0.34
C LEU A 33 -3.82 -6.92 -0.16
N LEU A 34 -3.23 -8.06 0.19
CA LEU A 34 -1.79 -8.24 0.28
C LEU A 34 -1.10 -8.02 -1.07
N VAL A 35 -1.62 -8.60 -2.16
CA VAL A 35 -1.06 -8.42 -3.50
C VAL A 35 -1.08 -6.95 -3.92
N VAL A 36 -2.18 -6.24 -3.67
CA VAL A 36 -2.30 -4.81 -4.02
C VAL A 36 -1.32 -3.97 -3.20
N GLN A 37 -1.28 -4.15 -1.87
CA GLN A 37 -0.35 -3.42 -1.01
C GLN A 37 1.11 -3.69 -1.36
N LEU A 38 1.45 -4.96 -1.65
CA LEU A 38 2.80 -5.32 -2.07
C LEU A 38 3.14 -4.67 -3.42
N GLY A 39 2.19 -4.67 -4.36
CA GLY A 39 2.34 -3.99 -5.65
C GLY A 39 2.57 -2.48 -5.47
N GLU A 40 1.79 -1.81 -4.63
CA GLU A 40 1.98 -0.39 -4.33
C GLU A 40 3.34 -0.12 -3.67
N PHE A 41 3.73 -0.96 -2.70
CA PHE A 41 5.01 -0.82 -2.04
C PHE A 41 6.18 -0.97 -3.02
N VAL A 42 6.16 -1.98 -3.88
CA VAL A 42 7.24 -2.24 -4.86
C VAL A 42 7.28 -1.17 -5.95
N LEU A 43 6.14 -0.65 -6.40
CA LEU A 43 6.09 0.32 -7.49
C LEU A 43 6.29 1.77 -7.04
N ARG A 44 5.87 2.13 -5.82
CA ARG A 44 5.92 3.51 -5.33
C ARG A 44 6.98 3.73 -4.25
N CYS A 45 6.99 2.89 -3.22
CA CYS A 45 7.85 3.11 -2.05
C CYS A 45 9.28 2.61 -2.28
N LEU A 46 9.42 1.40 -2.81
CA LEU A 46 10.70 0.73 -2.98
C LEU A 46 11.66 1.50 -3.90
N PRO A 47 11.26 2.07 -5.05
CA PRO A 47 12.18 2.77 -5.93
C PRO A 47 12.71 4.07 -5.31
N LEU A 48 11.85 4.79 -4.59
CA LEU A 48 12.24 6.01 -3.88
C LEU A 48 13.22 5.69 -2.75
N ALA A 49 12.93 4.65 -1.96
CA ALA A 49 13.81 4.19 -0.89
C ALA A 49 15.16 3.68 -1.43
N ALA A 50 15.13 2.93 -2.54
CA ALA A 50 16.34 2.48 -3.21
C ALA A 50 17.17 3.65 -3.73
N TRP A 51 16.53 4.66 -4.33
CA TRP A 51 17.21 5.86 -4.81
C TRP A 51 17.91 6.63 -3.68
N THR A 52 17.21 6.89 -2.58
CA THR A 52 17.78 7.60 -1.43
C THR A 52 18.90 6.80 -0.77
N PHE A 53 18.74 5.49 -0.67
CA PHE A 53 19.77 4.58 -0.17
C PHE A 53 21.02 4.59 -1.07
N CYS A 54 20.86 4.38 -2.38
CA CYS A 54 21.96 4.41 -3.34
C CYS A 54 22.69 5.75 -3.31
N ARG A 55 21.96 6.87 -3.22
CA ARG A 55 22.54 8.20 -3.07
C ARG A 55 23.37 8.31 -1.78
N ALA A 56 22.86 7.82 -0.65
CA ALA A 56 23.58 7.84 0.62
C ALA A 56 24.86 6.98 0.57
N VAL A 57 24.76 5.76 0.03
CA VAL A 57 25.90 4.86 -0.16
C VAL A 57 26.96 5.49 -1.08
N PHE A 58 26.53 6.10 -2.18
CA PHE A 58 27.43 6.78 -3.10
C PHE A 58 28.18 7.94 -2.42
N CYS A 59 27.47 8.79 -1.66
CA CYS A 59 28.11 9.86 -0.88
C CYS A 59 29.08 9.31 0.16
N PHE A 60 28.75 8.19 0.81
CA PHE A 60 29.62 7.54 1.79
C PHE A 60 30.91 7.01 1.13
N VAL A 61 30.80 6.36 -0.03
CA VAL A 61 31.96 5.87 -0.79
C VAL A 61 32.82 7.04 -1.25
N LEU A 62 32.22 8.10 -1.80
CA LEU A 62 32.95 9.31 -2.19
C LEU A 62 33.67 9.94 -1.00
N PHE A 63 33.00 10.08 0.14
CA PHE A 63 33.62 10.61 1.35
C PHE A 63 34.79 9.75 1.81
N THR A 64 34.64 8.42 1.79
CA THR A 64 35.69 7.48 2.18
C THR A 64 36.92 7.59 1.28
N LEU A 65 36.71 7.80 -0.03
CA LEU A 65 37.79 7.90 -1.01
C LEU A 65 38.45 9.29 -1.07
N THR A 66 37.67 10.36 -0.87
CA THR A 66 38.14 11.75 -1.06
C THR A 66 38.43 12.48 0.24
N GLY A 67 37.92 11.99 1.38
CA GLY A 67 37.99 12.65 2.69
C GLY A 67 37.13 13.92 2.80
N ILE A 68 36.45 14.33 1.72
CA ILE A 68 35.67 15.56 1.64
C ILE A 68 34.20 15.20 1.57
N PHE A 69 33.42 15.69 2.53
CA PHE A 69 31.97 15.49 2.49
C PHE A 69 31.39 16.46 1.45
N PRO A 70 30.58 16.00 0.49
CA PRO A 70 29.89 16.90 -0.41
C PRO A 70 28.89 17.73 0.42
N SER A 71 29.31 18.94 0.82
CA SER A 71 28.43 19.91 1.43
C SER A 71 27.38 20.30 0.39
N GLU A 72 26.12 19.90 0.63
CA GLU A 72 24.94 20.41 -0.07
C GLU A 72 25.05 21.94 -0.11
N THR A 73 25.57 22.46 -1.23
CA THR A 73 25.60 23.89 -1.49
C THR A 73 24.18 24.30 -1.83
N LYS A 74 23.44 24.55 -0.75
CA LYS A 74 22.27 25.42 -0.60
C LYS A 74 21.69 25.93 -1.93
N ARG A 75 20.63 25.28 -2.43
CA ARG A 75 19.70 25.95 -3.35
C ARG A 75 18.60 26.64 -2.55
N ARG A 76 18.59 27.97 -2.69
CA ARG A 76 17.50 28.88 -2.29
C ARG A 76 16.20 28.51 -2.99
#